data_AF-A0A532EQ68-F1
#
_entry.id   AF-A0A532EQ68-F1
#
_cell.length_a   1.000
_cell.length_b   1.000
_cell.length_c   1.000
_cell.angle_alpha   90.00
_cell.angle_beta   90.00
_cell.angle_gamma   90.00
#
_symmetry.space_group_name_H-M   'P 1'
#
loop_
_entity.id
_entity.type
_entity.pdbx_description
1 polymer ?
#
loop_
_entity_poly.entity_id
_entity_poly.type
_entity_poly.pdbx_seq_one_letter_code
_entity_poly.pdbx_strand_id
1 'polypeptide(L)'
;MSVAQAQAPSDHQDVPTQTDGTTDHHGHASGRWEGSPEGIAYSEFSHHFTGLCDMLFGFAELGHALQYPLPLWTRLALPTILGVVGIYNMIWSDHDAWPIGSLSFADTFFGQDREIIEHKFCGVLAMAIALCEALRRTGRVRHPAWAAPLVFLTLAGSLLLFVHSHANHPGAARIDLHHAVLGTVGVIAGLSKGLASWLPGASPQVRKRFEVGWGGGVVLFGLLLVLYSE
;
A
#
# COMPACT_ATOMS: atom_id res chain seq x y z
N MET A 1 41.76 -78.68 -26.96
CA MET A 1 42.91 -78.09 -26.26
C MET A 1 43.01 -76.63 -26.68
N SER A 2 43.07 -75.61 -25.82
CA SER A 2 42.87 -75.49 -24.39
C SER A 2 42.47 -74.03 -24.13
N VAL A 3 41.53 -73.86 -23.20
CA VAL A 3 41.01 -72.62 -22.60
C VAL A 3 42.14 -71.76 -22.02
N ALA A 4 41.98 -70.43 -22.12
CA ALA A 4 42.41 -69.52 -21.06
C ALA A 4 41.47 -68.30 -21.00
N GLN A 5 40.63 -68.27 -19.97
CA GLN A 5 39.86 -67.12 -19.50
C GLN A 5 40.79 -66.10 -18.83
N ALA A 6 40.46 -64.82 -18.94
CA ALA A 6 40.82 -63.81 -17.94
C ALA A 6 39.63 -62.86 -17.72
N GLN A 7 39.38 -62.56 -16.45
CA GLN A 7 38.15 -62.04 -15.84
C GLN A 7 37.85 -60.55 -16.12
N ALA A 8 36.56 -60.23 -16.05
CA ALA A 8 35.96 -58.88 -16.09
C ALA A 8 36.22 -58.06 -14.82
N PRO A 9 35.85 -56.76 -14.86
CA PRO A 9 34.86 -56.29 -13.90
C PRO A 9 33.62 -55.73 -14.60
N SER A 10 32.50 -56.16 -14.04
CA SER A 10 31.15 -55.62 -14.12
C SER A 10 31.10 -54.11 -13.92
N ASP A 11 30.41 -53.38 -14.79
CA ASP A 11 29.60 -52.26 -14.34
C ASP A 11 28.21 -52.34 -14.98
N HIS A 12 27.27 -52.46 -14.07
CA HIS A 12 25.85 -52.66 -14.31
C HIS A 12 25.23 -51.43 -14.95
N GLN A 13 24.37 -51.67 -15.93
CA GLN A 13 23.23 -50.82 -16.21
C GLN A 13 22.37 -50.76 -14.94
N ASP A 14 22.38 -49.62 -14.26
CA ASP A 14 21.30 -49.25 -13.36
C ASP A 14 20.55 -48.08 -13.97
N VAL A 15 19.40 -48.39 -14.57
CA VAL A 15 18.31 -47.45 -14.80
C VAL A 15 17.56 -47.35 -13.48
N PRO A 16 17.55 -46.20 -12.77
CA PRO A 16 16.60 -45.99 -11.69
C PRO A 16 15.34 -45.41 -12.32
N THR A 17 14.29 -46.23 -12.33
CA THR A 17 12.91 -45.79 -12.53
C THR A 17 12.42 -45.21 -11.21
N GLN A 18 11.85 -44.00 -11.27
CA GLN A 18 10.97 -43.30 -10.31
C GLN A 18 10.80 -43.87 -8.89
N THR A 19 10.98 -43.00 -7.89
CA THR A 19 9.90 -42.63 -6.94
C THR A 19 10.34 -41.50 -6.01
N ASP A 20 9.49 -40.46 -5.96
CA ASP A 20 9.13 -39.59 -4.83
C ASP A 20 10.16 -39.02 -3.84
N GLY A 21 10.02 -37.70 -3.63
CA GLY A 21 10.59 -36.93 -2.52
C GLY A 21 11.77 -36.07 -2.97
N THR A 22 11.73 -34.75 -2.96
CA THR A 22 10.87 -33.79 -2.28
C THR A 22 10.94 -32.52 -3.11
N THR A 23 9.80 -32.10 -3.65
CA THR A 23 9.62 -30.72 -4.10
C THR A 23 9.79 -29.80 -2.90
N ASP A 24 10.95 -29.19 -2.76
CA ASP A 24 11.10 -27.97 -1.97
C ASP A 24 10.40 -26.83 -2.73
N HIS A 25 9.07 -26.82 -2.66
CA HIS A 25 8.19 -25.80 -3.23
C HIS A 25 8.03 -24.56 -2.31
N HIS A 26 8.95 -24.34 -1.38
CA HIS A 26 8.86 -23.23 -0.42
C HIS A 26 9.94 -22.16 -0.59
N GLY A 27 10.67 -22.17 -1.71
CA GLY A 27 11.65 -21.14 -2.07
C GLY A 27 11.11 -20.12 -3.06
N HIS A 28 10.59 -19.00 -2.53
CA HIS A 28 10.52 -17.66 -3.16
C HIS A 28 10.22 -17.59 -4.67
N ALA A 29 8.93 -17.72 -5.02
CA ALA A 29 8.41 -17.30 -6.32
C ALA A 29 8.04 -15.80 -6.38
N SER A 30 7.94 -15.11 -5.23
CA SER A 30 7.39 -13.74 -5.14
C SER A 30 8.18 -12.71 -5.96
N GLY A 31 9.50 -12.63 -5.76
CA GLY A 31 10.34 -11.66 -6.49
C GLY A 31 10.43 -11.88 -8.01
N ARG A 32 10.05 -13.07 -8.53
CA ARG A 32 9.99 -13.32 -9.99
C ARG A 32 8.71 -12.76 -10.61
N TRP A 33 7.60 -12.75 -9.86
CA TRP A 33 6.34 -12.21 -10.33
C TRP A 33 6.31 -10.68 -10.25
N GLU A 34 6.77 -10.10 -9.15
CA GLU A 34 6.78 -8.63 -8.96
C GLU A 34 7.50 -7.91 -10.11
N GLY A 35 8.69 -8.39 -10.51
CA GLY A 35 9.44 -7.85 -11.64
C GLY A 35 8.99 -8.32 -13.03
N SER A 36 7.92 -9.12 -13.13
CA SER A 36 7.37 -9.55 -14.42
C SER A 36 6.48 -8.45 -15.05
N PRO A 37 6.24 -8.47 -16.37
CA PRO A 37 5.32 -7.51 -17.00
C PRO A 37 3.92 -7.52 -16.37
N GLU A 38 3.43 -8.69 -15.97
CA GLU A 38 2.14 -8.83 -15.31
C GLU A 38 2.14 -8.27 -13.89
N GLY A 39 3.21 -8.49 -13.13
CA GLY A 39 3.38 -7.93 -11.77
C GLY A 39 3.46 -6.41 -11.77
N ILE A 40 4.28 -5.85 -12.66
CA ILE A 40 4.37 -4.40 -12.88
C ILE A 40 3.00 -3.82 -13.23
N ALA A 41 2.30 -4.40 -14.20
CA ALA A 41 0.98 -3.91 -14.60
C ALA A 41 -0.05 -3.97 -13.45
N TYR A 42 0.05 -4.99 -12.59
CA TYR A 42 -0.80 -5.14 -11.42
C TYR A 42 -0.51 -4.09 -10.33
N SER A 43 0.78 -3.85 -10.05
CA SER A 43 1.23 -2.81 -9.13
C SER A 43 0.82 -1.43 -9.63
N GLU A 44 1.09 -1.10 -10.90
CA GLU A 44 0.71 0.17 -11.51
C GLU A 44 -0.81 0.39 -11.45
N PHE A 45 -1.61 -0.64 -11.79
CA PHE A 45 -3.06 -0.56 -11.66
C PHE A 45 -3.49 -0.24 -10.22
N SER A 46 -2.90 -0.90 -9.23
CA SER A 46 -3.23 -0.69 -7.81
C SER A 46 -2.86 0.72 -7.34
N HIS A 47 -1.71 1.24 -7.77
CA HIS A 47 -1.30 2.62 -7.53
C HIS A 47 -2.25 3.62 -8.20
N HIS A 48 -2.58 3.42 -9.48
CA HIS A 48 -3.49 4.31 -10.22
C HIS A 48 -4.89 4.33 -9.64
N PHE A 49 -5.42 3.16 -9.26
CA PHE A 49 -6.71 3.04 -8.61
C PHE A 49 -6.75 3.80 -7.29
N THR A 50 -5.74 3.60 -6.44
CA THR A 50 -5.61 4.31 -5.16
C THR A 50 -5.46 5.81 -5.39
N GLY A 51 -4.67 6.22 -6.39
CA GLY A 51 -4.49 7.62 -6.75
C GLY A 51 -5.77 8.31 -7.19
N LEU A 52 -6.59 7.64 -8.00
CA LEU A 52 -7.90 8.16 -8.40
C LEU A 52 -8.82 8.32 -7.17
N CYS A 53 -8.84 7.35 -6.27
CA CYS A 53 -9.58 7.42 -5.01
C CYS A 53 -9.13 8.62 -4.14
N ASP A 54 -7.82 8.81 -3.98
CA ASP A 54 -7.24 9.92 -3.24
C ASP A 54 -7.59 11.28 -3.85
N MET A 55 -7.51 11.40 -5.19
CA MET A 55 -7.96 12.60 -5.88
C MET A 55 -9.44 12.90 -5.61
N LEU A 56 -10.32 11.90 -5.64
CA LEU A 56 -11.76 12.09 -5.45
C LEU A 56 -12.09 12.66 -4.07
N PHE A 57 -11.58 12.08 -2.98
CA PHE A 57 -11.83 12.66 -1.66
C PHE A 57 -11.00 13.92 -1.40
N GLY A 58 -9.81 14.04 -2.01
CA GLY A 58 -9.00 15.25 -1.97
C GLY A 58 -9.72 16.45 -2.55
N PHE A 59 -10.39 16.29 -3.69
CA PHE A 59 -11.23 17.34 -4.29
C PHE A 59 -12.42 17.69 -3.41
N ALA A 60 -13.04 16.72 -2.73
CA ALA A 60 -14.10 16.99 -1.76
C ALA A 60 -13.57 17.83 -0.57
N GLU A 61 -12.42 17.47 -0.01
CA GLU A 61 -11.76 18.24 1.07
C GLU A 61 -11.38 19.65 0.61
N LEU A 62 -10.79 19.77 -0.58
CA LEU A 62 -10.40 21.06 -1.16
C LEU A 62 -11.62 21.94 -1.45
N GLY A 63 -12.70 21.37 -1.99
CA GLY A 63 -13.93 22.11 -2.24
C GLY A 63 -14.60 22.59 -0.95
N HIS A 64 -14.56 21.79 0.12
CA HIS A 64 -15.00 22.22 1.45
C HIS A 64 -14.13 23.36 2.00
N ALA A 65 -12.81 23.26 1.90
CA ALA A 65 -11.88 24.32 2.33
C ALA A 65 -12.08 25.63 1.54
N LEU A 66 -12.39 25.53 0.24
CA LEU A 66 -12.68 26.66 -0.63
C LEU A 66 -14.11 27.21 -0.49
N GLN A 67 -14.97 26.54 0.28
CA GLN A 67 -16.37 26.90 0.51
C GLN A 67 -17.24 26.81 -0.76
N TYR A 68 -16.93 25.88 -1.66
CA TYR A 68 -17.83 25.56 -2.77
C TYR A 68 -19.12 24.91 -2.26
N PRO A 69 -20.27 25.14 -2.92
CA PRO A 69 -21.57 24.60 -2.52
C PRO A 69 -21.67 23.10 -2.88
N LEU A 70 -20.90 22.27 -2.19
CA LEU A 70 -20.91 20.82 -2.37
C LEU A 70 -22.10 20.17 -1.66
N PRO A 71 -22.68 19.10 -2.22
CA PRO A 71 -23.72 18.33 -1.54
C PRO A 71 -23.28 17.83 -0.16
N LEU A 72 -24.18 17.78 0.82
CA LEU A 72 -23.84 17.39 2.19
C LEU A 72 -23.17 16.01 2.30
N TRP A 73 -23.47 15.09 1.37
CA TRP A 73 -22.89 13.75 1.38
C TRP A 73 -21.38 13.74 1.10
N THR A 74 -20.81 14.76 0.44
CA THR A 74 -19.37 14.82 0.15
C THR A 74 -18.52 14.90 1.42
N ARG A 75 -19.11 15.32 2.56
CA ARG A 75 -18.45 15.25 3.86
C ARG A 75 -18.04 13.81 4.21
N LEU A 76 -18.73 12.79 3.70
CA LEU A 76 -18.42 11.39 3.95
C LEU A 76 -17.51 10.78 2.87
N ALA A 77 -17.06 11.56 1.87
CA ALA A 77 -16.18 11.06 0.81
C ALA A 77 -14.88 10.48 1.38
N LEU A 78 -14.15 11.24 2.21
CA LEU A 78 -12.90 10.78 2.82
C LEU A 78 -13.05 9.46 3.58
N PRO A 79 -13.92 9.34 4.61
CA PRO A 79 -13.99 8.08 5.35
C PRO A 79 -14.51 6.91 4.50
N THR A 80 -15.38 7.17 3.53
CA THR A 80 -15.93 6.10 2.67
C THR A 80 -14.86 5.60 1.70
N ILE A 81 -14.22 6.51 0.98
CA ILE A 81 -13.23 6.15 -0.05
C ILE A 81 -11.99 5.55 0.61
N LEU A 82 -11.50 6.12 1.72
CA LEU A 82 -10.36 5.56 2.43
C LEU A 82 -10.67 4.19 3.03
N GLY A 83 -11.93 3.94 3.43
CA GLY A 83 -12.39 2.61 3.83
C GLY A 83 -12.34 1.61 2.68
N VAL A 84 -12.78 2.03 1.48
CA VAL A 84 -12.69 1.21 0.26
C VAL A 84 -11.23 0.93 -0.10
N VAL A 85 -10.36 1.94 -0.11
CA VAL A 85 -8.92 1.78 -0.36
C VAL A 85 -8.27 0.86 0.68
N GLY A 86 -8.60 1.03 1.96
CA GLY A 86 -8.08 0.18 3.02
C GLY A 86 -8.48 -1.30 2.84
N ILE A 87 -9.76 -1.56 2.53
CA ILE A 87 -10.23 -2.91 2.20
C ILE A 87 -9.57 -3.43 0.92
N TYR A 88 -9.42 -2.57 -0.09
CA TYR A 88 -8.75 -2.91 -1.34
C TYR A 88 -7.32 -3.39 -1.05
N ASN A 89 -6.56 -2.62 -0.27
CA ASN A 89 -5.20 -2.95 0.11
C ASN A 89 -5.09 -4.20 0.98
N MET A 90 -6.11 -4.51 1.79
CA MET A 90 -6.10 -5.74 2.57
C MET A 90 -6.22 -6.98 1.69
N ILE A 91 -7.00 -6.91 0.61
CA ILE A 91 -7.41 -8.09 -0.16
C ILE A 91 -6.68 -8.21 -1.51
N TRP A 92 -6.51 -7.10 -2.23
CA TRP A 92 -6.06 -7.08 -3.64
C TRP A 92 -4.74 -6.37 -3.88
N SER A 93 -4.05 -5.78 -2.89
CA SER A 93 -2.74 -5.15 -3.18
C SER A 93 -1.67 -6.16 -3.62
N ASP A 94 -1.75 -7.39 -3.13
CA ASP A 94 -0.74 -8.43 -3.34
C ASP A 94 -1.42 -9.68 -3.89
N HIS A 95 -1.03 -10.11 -5.09
CA HIS A 95 -1.72 -11.20 -5.79
C HIS A 95 -1.60 -12.55 -5.07
N ASP A 96 -0.48 -12.78 -4.41
CA ASP A 96 -0.16 -14.03 -3.71
C ASP A 96 -0.68 -14.05 -2.26
N ALA A 97 -1.05 -12.90 -1.71
CA ALA A 97 -1.47 -12.80 -0.31
C ALA A 97 -2.87 -13.38 -0.06
N TRP A 98 -3.07 -13.86 1.17
CA TRP A 98 -4.39 -14.16 1.69
C TRP A 98 -5.29 -12.90 1.64
N PRO A 99 -6.58 -13.01 1.26
CA PRO A 99 -7.37 -14.24 1.11
C PRO A 99 -7.47 -14.77 -0.33
N ILE A 100 -6.90 -14.10 -1.32
CA ILE A 100 -7.14 -14.41 -2.74
C ILE A 100 -6.02 -15.24 -3.38
N GLY A 101 -4.82 -15.20 -2.81
CA GLY A 101 -3.62 -15.80 -3.36
C GLY A 101 -3.25 -17.15 -2.73
N SER A 102 -2.03 -17.56 -3.02
CA SER A 102 -1.48 -18.86 -2.65
C SER A 102 -0.97 -18.92 -1.19
N LEU A 103 -0.63 -17.77 -0.61
CA LEU A 103 -0.10 -17.66 0.76
C LEU A 103 -1.19 -17.89 1.80
N SER A 104 -0.82 -18.53 2.92
CA SER A 104 -1.71 -18.63 4.06
C SER A 104 -1.84 -17.29 4.79
N PHE A 105 -2.81 -17.19 5.71
CA PHE A 105 -2.92 -16.04 6.61
C PHE A 105 -1.62 -15.83 7.41
N ALA A 106 -1.00 -16.90 7.90
CA ALA A 106 0.24 -16.79 8.67
C ALA A 106 1.40 -16.27 7.81
N ASP A 107 1.52 -16.77 6.57
CA ASP A 107 2.57 -16.33 5.65
C ASP A 107 2.38 -14.86 5.24
N THR A 108 1.13 -14.43 5.07
CA THR A 108 0.81 -13.04 4.69
C THR A 108 1.14 -12.02 5.79
N PHE A 109 0.81 -12.33 7.04
CA PHE A 109 0.94 -11.36 8.15
C PHE A 109 2.18 -11.54 9.02
N PHE A 110 2.76 -12.73 9.04
CA PHE A 110 3.90 -13.09 9.87
C PHE A 110 5.05 -13.72 9.07
N GLY A 111 4.96 -13.71 7.74
CA GLY A 111 6.03 -14.16 6.85
C GLY A 111 7.22 -13.21 6.82
N GLN A 112 8.08 -13.40 5.83
CA GLN A 112 9.29 -12.59 5.63
C GLN A 112 9.16 -11.61 4.46
N ASP A 113 8.03 -11.62 3.77
CA ASP A 113 7.76 -10.69 2.67
C ASP A 113 7.37 -9.32 3.22
N ARG A 114 8.34 -8.41 3.21
CA ARG A 114 8.19 -7.09 3.84
C ARG A 114 7.20 -6.22 3.08
N GLU A 115 7.15 -6.34 1.76
CA GLU A 115 6.24 -5.57 0.90
C GLU A 115 4.78 -5.88 1.26
N ILE A 116 4.43 -7.18 1.31
CA ILE A 116 3.09 -7.63 1.70
C ILE A 116 2.71 -7.12 3.09
N ILE A 117 3.61 -7.25 4.07
CA ILE A 117 3.36 -6.80 5.44
C ILE A 117 3.13 -5.28 5.51
N GLU A 118 3.94 -4.50 4.78
CA GLU A 118 3.82 -3.05 4.69
C GLU A 118 2.48 -2.65 4.03
N HIS A 119 2.06 -3.34 2.96
CA HIS A 119 0.75 -3.15 2.36
C HIS A 119 -0.38 -3.46 3.36
N LYS A 120 -0.38 -4.61 4.04
CA LYS A 120 -1.46 -4.91 5.02
C LYS A 120 -1.48 -3.92 6.16
N PHE A 121 -0.32 -3.47 6.63
CA PHE A 121 -0.24 -2.43 7.64
C PHE A 121 -0.85 -1.11 7.15
N CYS A 122 -0.53 -0.66 5.94
CA CYS A 122 -1.15 0.50 5.28
C CYS A 122 -2.67 0.36 5.14
N GLY A 123 -3.16 -0.83 4.80
CA GLY A 123 -4.60 -1.11 4.74
C GLY A 123 -5.30 -0.90 6.09
N VAL A 124 -4.69 -1.41 7.17
CA VAL A 124 -5.19 -1.23 8.55
C VAL A 124 -5.17 0.24 8.97
N LEU A 125 -4.09 0.97 8.66
CA LEU A 125 -3.97 2.41 8.91
C LEU A 125 -5.12 3.18 8.23
N ALA A 126 -5.35 2.93 6.94
CA ALA A 126 -6.41 3.55 6.16
C ALA A 126 -7.81 3.26 6.74
N MET A 127 -8.08 2.00 7.09
CA MET A 127 -9.35 1.60 7.71
C MET A 127 -9.55 2.25 9.09
N ALA A 128 -8.51 2.40 9.90
CA ALA A 128 -8.59 3.08 11.18
C ALA A 128 -8.92 4.57 11.02
N ILE A 129 -8.27 5.26 10.08
CA ILE A 129 -8.61 6.65 9.75
C ILE A 129 -10.07 6.75 9.27
N ALA A 130 -10.48 5.87 8.36
CA ALA A 130 -11.83 5.84 7.81
C ALA A 130 -12.89 5.72 8.90
N LEU A 131 -12.70 4.78 9.84
CA LEU A 131 -13.61 4.61 10.96
C LEU A 131 -13.67 5.85 11.86
N CYS A 132 -12.51 6.38 12.27
CA CYS A 132 -12.46 7.56 13.14
C CYS A 132 -13.08 8.79 12.48
N GLU A 133 -12.81 9.03 11.19
CA GLU A 133 -13.40 10.14 10.45
C GLU A 133 -14.90 9.95 10.22
N ALA A 134 -15.39 8.70 10.00
CA ALA A 134 -16.82 8.43 9.94
C ALA A 134 -17.51 8.80 11.28
N LEU A 135 -16.92 8.41 12.41
CA LEU A 135 -17.44 8.76 13.73
C LEU A 135 -17.46 10.28 13.95
N ARG A 136 -16.38 10.98 13.58
CA ARG A 136 -16.24 12.44 13.74
C ARG A 136 -17.24 13.19 12.88
N ARG A 137 -17.36 12.82 11.60
CA ARG A 137 -18.20 13.53 10.61
C ARG A 137 -19.69 13.20 10.72
N THR A 138 -20.04 12.09 11.37
CA THR A 138 -21.43 11.79 11.77
C THR A 138 -21.80 12.39 13.14
N GLY A 139 -20.86 13.04 13.82
CA GLY A 139 -21.09 13.72 15.10
C GLY A 139 -21.20 12.80 16.31
N ARG A 140 -20.82 11.52 16.18
CA ARG A 140 -20.74 10.55 17.28
C ARG A 140 -19.61 10.86 18.26
N VAL A 141 -18.55 11.51 17.77
CA VAL A 141 -17.47 12.08 18.60
C VAL A 141 -17.27 13.55 18.23
N ARG A 142 -17.00 14.39 19.23
CA ARG A 142 -16.97 15.86 19.05
C ARG A 142 -15.73 16.55 19.61
N HIS A 143 -14.95 15.87 20.44
CA HIS A 143 -13.75 16.46 21.04
C HIS A 143 -12.68 16.72 19.96
N PRO A 144 -12.02 17.88 19.90
CA PRO A 144 -11.03 18.21 18.87
C PRO A 144 -9.86 17.23 18.76
N ALA A 145 -9.54 16.51 19.84
CA ALA A 145 -8.52 15.45 19.81
C ALA A 145 -8.87 14.29 18.87
N TRP A 146 -10.14 14.12 18.45
CA TRP A 146 -10.52 13.10 17.47
C TRP A 146 -10.05 13.38 16.05
N ALA A 147 -9.39 14.53 15.79
CA ALA A 147 -8.61 14.71 14.57
C ALA A 147 -7.27 13.94 14.60
N ALA A 148 -6.85 13.42 15.76
CA ALA A 148 -5.54 12.81 15.96
C ALA A 148 -5.30 11.58 15.08
N PRO A 149 -6.26 10.62 14.95
CA PRO A 149 -6.06 9.48 14.07
C PRO A 149 -5.78 9.88 12.62
N LEU A 150 -6.54 10.84 12.07
CA LEU A 150 -6.30 11.32 10.71
C LEU A 150 -4.88 11.87 10.56
N VAL A 151 -4.45 12.75 11.48
CA VAL A 151 -3.14 13.41 11.36
C VAL A 151 -2.00 12.42 11.57
N PHE A 152 -1.99 11.70 12.70
CA PHE A 152 -0.84 10.86 13.06
C PHE A 152 -0.73 9.61 12.17
N LEU A 153 -1.83 8.99 11.78
CA LEU A 153 -1.77 7.81 10.91
C LEU A 153 -1.43 8.21 9.46
N THR A 154 -1.85 9.39 8.99
CA THR A 154 -1.37 9.93 7.71
C THR A 154 0.13 10.19 7.76
N LEU A 155 0.64 10.80 8.84
CA LEU A 155 2.08 11.01 9.01
C LEU A 155 2.85 9.68 9.08
N ALA A 156 2.33 8.69 9.81
CA ALA A 156 2.94 7.37 9.90
C ALA A 156 3.02 6.68 8.52
N GLY A 157 1.92 6.64 7.77
CA GLY A 157 1.91 6.10 6.40
C GLY A 157 2.83 6.87 5.46
N SER A 158 2.85 8.20 5.55
CA SER A 158 3.74 9.05 4.74
C SER A 158 5.21 8.81 5.05
N LEU A 159 5.55 8.58 6.32
CA LEU A 159 6.92 8.23 6.75
C LEU A 159 7.30 6.81 6.31
N LEU A 160 6.35 5.88 6.33
CA LEU A 160 6.57 4.50 5.88
C LEU A 160 6.97 4.44 4.40
N LEU A 161 6.43 5.32 3.56
CA LEU A 161 6.82 5.40 2.13
C LEU A 161 8.32 5.63 1.92
N PHE A 162 9.03 6.30 2.84
CA PHE A 162 10.48 6.50 2.69
C PHE A 162 11.31 5.24 2.90
N VAL A 163 10.73 4.22 3.55
CA VAL A 163 11.40 2.95 3.85
C VAL A 163 10.75 1.76 3.13
N HIS A 164 9.63 1.99 2.46
CA HIS A 164 8.93 1.02 1.64
C HIS A 164 9.79 0.66 0.42
N SER A 165 10.03 -0.63 0.22
CA SER A 165 10.98 -1.11 -0.79
C SER A 165 10.47 -2.40 -1.44
N HIS A 166 10.46 -2.41 -2.77
CA HIS A 166 10.25 -3.61 -3.58
C HIS A 166 11.59 -4.33 -3.74
N ALA A 167 11.81 -5.36 -2.94
CA ALA A 167 13.09 -6.07 -2.91
C ALA A 167 13.35 -6.78 -4.26
N ASN A 168 14.51 -6.54 -4.87
CA ASN A 168 14.94 -7.14 -6.15
C ASN A 168 14.14 -6.73 -7.40
N HIS A 169 13.51 -5.55 -7.41
CA HIS A 169 12.84 -5.02 -8.61
C HIS A 169 13.81 -4.33 -9.59
N PRO A 170 13.74 -4.60 -10.91
CA PRO A 170 14.58 -3.91 -11.92
C PRO A 170 14.44 -2.38 -11.93
N GLY A 171 13.28 -1.87 -11.51
CA GLY A 171 12.93 -0.45 -11.42
C GLY A 171 13.10 0.18 -10.03
N ALA A 172 13.73 -0.51 -9.07
CA ALA A 172 13.74 -0.12 -7.65
C ALA A 172 14.10 1.36 -7.40
N ALA A 173 15.12 1.91 -8.07
CA ALA A 173 15.53 3.30 -7.86
C ALA A 173 14.46 4.33 -8.28
N ARG A 174 13.65 4.02 -9.31
CA ARG A 174 12.55 4.86 -9.76
C ARG A 174 11.39 4.81 -8.76
N ILE A 175 11.08 3.59 -8.31
CA ILE A 175 10.04 3.35 -7.31
C ILE A 175 10.38 4.07 -6.00
N ASP A 176 11.61 3.93 -5.51
CA ASP A 176 12.10 4.62 -4.31
C ASP A 176 11.95 6.16 -4.43
N LEU A 177 12.26 6.72 -5.60
CA LEU A 177 12.07 8.15 -5.85
C LEU A 177 10.59 8.54 -5.83
N HIS A 178 9.72 7.78 -6.49
CA HIS A 178 8.28 8.01 -6.45
C HIS A 178 7.76 7.96 -5.01
N HIS A 179 8.16 6.96 -4.22
CA HIS A 179 7.78 6.84 -2.82
C HIS A 179 8.31 7.97 -1.95
N ALA A 180 9.56 8.41 -2.14
CA ALA A 180 10.11 9.55 -1.41
C ALA A 180 9.37 10.86 -1.71
N VAL A 181 8.97 11.08 -2.97
CA VAL A 181 8.16 12.24 -3.38
C VAL A 181 6.77 12.17 -2.76
N LEU A 182 6.09 11.02 -2.86
CA LEU A 182 4.79 10.77 -2.24
C LEU A 182 4.84 10.98 -0.72
N GLY A 183 5.81 10.38 -0.05
CA GLY A 183 6.04 10.54 1.39
C GLY A 183 6.23 12.00 1.80
N THR A 184 6.98 12.77 1.01
CA THR A 184 7.18 14.20 1.26
C THR A 184 5.86 14.98 1.17
N VAL A 185 5.08 14.75 0.11
CA VAL A 185 3.76 15.39 -0.08
C VAL A 185 2.81 15.00 1.04
N GLY A 186 2.78 13.72 1.42
CA GLY A 186 1.96 13.19 2.51
C GLY A 186 2.30 13.81 3.87
N VAL A 187 3.59 13.96 4.18
CA VAL A 187 4.05 14.65 5.40
C VAL A 187 3.57 16.10 5.42
N ILE A 188 3.74 16.85 4.32
CA ILE A 188 3.29 18.24 4.22
C ILE A 188 1.76 18.34 4.38
N ALA A 189 1.00 17.44 3.75
CA ALA A 189 -0.45 17.39 3.88
C ALA A 189 -0.87 17.10 5.32
N GLY A 190 -0.30 16.06 5.96
CA GLY A 190 -0.59 15.68 7.34
C GLY A 190 -0.29 16.81 8.33
N LEU A 191 0.86 17.48 8.20
CA LEU A 191 1.21 18.64 9.00
C LEU A 191 0.23 19.80 8.79
N SER A 192 -0.16 20.08 7.54
CA SER A 192 -1.18 21.08 7.22
C SER A 192 -2.50 20.77 7.92
N LYS A 193 -2.94 19.51 7.92
CA LYS A 193 -4.17 19.10 8.61
C LYS A 193 -4.07 19.25 10.13
N GLY A 194 -2.92 18.92 10.71
CA GLY A 194 -2.65 19.12 12.14
C GLY A 194 -2.74 20.60 12.53
N LEU A 195 -2.10 21.47 11.75
CA LEU A 195 -2.14 22.92 11.96
C LEU A 195 -3.56 23.48 11.80
N ALA A 196 -4.32 23.04 10.79
CA ALA A 196 -5.73 23.43 10.64
C ALA A 196 -6.58 23.05 11.86
N SER A 197 -6.32 21.87 12.43
CA SER A 197 -7.13 21.29 13.50
C SER A 197 -6.80 21.87 14.88
N TRP A 198 -5.53 22.19 15.15
CA TRP A 198 -5.09 22.47 16.52
C TRP A 198 -4.29 23.75 16.70
N LEU A 199 -3.98 24.53 15.66
CA LEU A 199 -3.22 25.77 15.84
C LEU A 199 -4.01 26.78 16.71
N PRO A 200 -3.54 27.09 17.94
CA PRO A 200 -4.26 27.98 18.83
C PRO A 200 -4.25 29.41 18.30
N GLY A 201 -5.37 30.13 18.44
CA GLY A 201 -5.46 31.55 18.02
C GLY A 201 -5.38 31.79 16.50
N ALA A 202 -5.37 30.74 15.67
CA ALA A 202 -5.36 30.89 14.22
C ALA A 202 -6.61 31.64 13.73
N SER A 203 -6.40 32.68 12.91
CA SER A 203 -7.51 33.37 12.26
C SER A 203 -8.25 32.44 11.29
N PRO A 204 -9.52 32.71 10.95
CA PRO A 204 -10.27 31.92 9.97
C PRO A 204 -9.55 31.78 8.62
N GLN A 205 -8.85 32.83 8.18
CA GLN A 205 -8.08 32.82 6.94
C GLN A 205 -6.86 31.90 7.02
N VAL A 206 -6.15 31.89 8.16
CA VAL A 206 -5.00 31.01 8.38
C VAL A 206 -5.45 29.54 8.42
N ARG A 207 -6.54 29.24 9.12
CA ARG A 207 -7.12 27.89 9.14
C ARG A 207 -7.52 27.43 7.73
N LYS A 208 -8.21 28.30 6.97
CA LYS A 208 -8.56 28.03 5.56
C LYS A 208 -7.34 27.68 4.72
N ARG A 209 -6.21 28.40 4.85
CA ARG A 209 -4.97 28.10 4.11
C ARG A 209 -4.43 26.71 4.44
N PHE A 210 -4.46 26.30 5.71
CA PHE A 210 -4.03 24.95 6.09
C PHE A 210 -5.01 23.86 5.62
N GLU A 211 -6.31 24.13 5.61
CA GLU A 211 -7.31 23.22 5.04
C GLU A 211 -7.15 23.08 3.52
N VAL A 212 -6.83 24.16 2.81
CA VAL A 212 -6.46 24.14 1.39
C VAL A 212 -5.15 23.39 1.18
N GLY A 213 -4.15 23.57 2.05
CA GLY A 213 -2.89 22.82 2.00
C GLY A 213 -3.11 21.31 2.17
N TRP A 214 -4.00 20.91 3.08
CA TRP A 214 -4.43 19.52 3.22
C TRP A 214 -5.12 19.00 1.95
N GLY A 215 -6.21 19.65 1.51
CA GLY A 215 -6.97 19.18 0.35
C GLY A 215 -6.15 19.17 -0.93
N GLY A 216 -5.35 20.21 -1.17
CA GLY A 216 -4.44 20.29 -2.32
C GLY A 216 -3.31 19.27 -2.26
N GLY A 217 -2.74 19.03 -1.06
CA GLY A 217 -1.72 18.00 -0.86
C GLY A 217 -2.24 16.59 -1.15
N VAL A 218 -3.46 16.26 -0.71
CA VAL A 218 -4.11 14.98 -1.02
C VAL A 218 -4.37 14.84 -2.52
N VAL A 219 -4.87 15.88 -3.18
CA VAL A 219 -5.07 15.86 -4.65
C VAL A 219 -3.74 15.64 -5.38
N LEU A 220 -2.67 16.30 -4.95
CA LEU A 220 -1.34 16.12 -5.53
C LEU A 220 -0.80 14.70 -5.29
N PHE A 221 -0.97 14.16 -4.09
CA PHE A 221 -0.60 12.79 -3.76
C PHE A 221 -1.31 11.78 -4.67
N GLY A 222 -2.63 11.92 -4.82
CA GLY A 222 -3.40 11.08 -5.74
C GLY A 222 -3.00 11.22 -7.20
N LEU A 223 -2.68 12.45 -7.66
CA LEU A 223 -2.17 12.67 -9.01
C LEU A 223 -0.82 11.98 -9.24
N LEU A 224 0.08 12.07 -8.29
CA LEU A 224 1.39 11.40 -8.37
C LEU A 224 1.24 9.88 -8.42
N LEU A 225 0.27 9.32 -7.68
CA LEU A 225 -0.09 7.90 -7.76
C LEU A 225 -0.69 7.51 -9.12
N VAL A 226 -1.54 8.35 -9.72
CA VAL A 226 -2.07 8.10 -11.09
C VAL A 226 -0.98 8.17 -12.15
N LEU A 227 0.06 8.97 -11.93
CA LEU A 227 1.22 9.09 -12.82
C LEU A 227 2.36 8.12 -12.44
N TYR A 228 2.15 7.28 -11.42
CA TYR A 228 3.13 6.29 -10.99
C TYR A 228 3.37 5.28 -12.10
N SER A 229 4.62 4.84 -12.20
CA SER A 229 5.05 3.81 -13.12
C SER A 229 6.38 3.24 -12.66
N GLU A 230 6.62 1.97 -12.94
CA GLU A 230 7.81 1.25 -12.48
C GLU A 230 8.96 1.24 -13.50
#